data_AF-A0A162NR37-F1
#
_entry.id   AF-A0A162NR37-F1
#
_cell.length_a   1.000
_cell.length_b   1.000
_cell.length_c   1.000
_cell.angle_alpha   90.00
_cell.angle_beta   90.00
_cell.angle_gamma   90.00
#
_symmetry.space_group_name_H-M   'P 1'
#
loop_
_entity.id
_entity.type
_entity.pdbx_description
1 polymer ?
#
loop_
_entity_poly.entity_id
_entity_poly.type
_entity_poly.pdbx_seq_one_letter_code
_entity_poly.pdbx_strand_id
1 'polypeptide(L)'
;MFEKLQQKWKVGGWQLTAVLCTFAIGGSLTGITGRRILHWLPVEHPVGWTILYITVMTLIWPLMVLVVSIPFGQFPFFRNYLSRIFRKMKPSPSPDPAASPPHPVHSRICLRYRFQCPKNYRPF
;
A
#
# COMPACT_ATOMS: atom_id res chain seq x y z
N MET A 1 16.23 16.19 1.93
CA MET A 1 14.91 15.52 2.12
C MET A 1 14.64 14.42 1.10
N PHE A 2 14.88 14.64 -0.20
CA PHE A 2 14.73 13.63 -1.26
C PHE A 2 15.50 12.33 -1.01
N GLU A 3 16.70 12.40 -0.43
CA GLU A 3 17.53 11.23 -0.12
C GLU A 3 16.85 10.24 0.84
N LYS A 4 16.04 10.74 1.79
CA LYS A 4 15.28 9.88 2.71
C LYS A 4 14.20 9.09 1.96
N LEU A 5 13.57 9.68 0.94
CA LEU A 5 12.59 9.00 0.10
C LEU A 5 13.26 7.97 -0.82
N GLN A 6 14.40 8.34 -1.44
CA GLN A 6 15.21 7.43 -2.25
C GLN A 6 15.66 6.21 -1.45
N GLN A 7 16.15 6.40 -0.22
CA GLN A 7 16.55 5.30 0.66
C GLN A 7 15.36 4.43 1.10
N LYS A 8 14.22 5.04 1.44
CA LYS A 8 13.01 4.30 1.87
C LYS A 8 12.44 3.43 0.75
N TRP A 9 12.48 3.92 -0.48
CA TRP A 9 11.87 3.26 -1.63
C TRP A 9 12.89 2.51 -2.50
N LYS A 10 14.20 2.64 -2.21
CA LYS A 10 15.32 2.09 -2.96
C LYS A 10 15.24 2.40 -4.47
N VAL A 11 15.01 3.67 -4.80
CA VAL A 11 14.92 4.17 -6.18
C VAL A 11 16.02 5.18 -6.47
N GLY A 12 16.53 5.16 -7.70
CA GLY A 12 17.44 6.19 -8.19
C GLY A 12 16.76 7.55 -8.35
N GLY A 13 17.54 8.62 -8.47
CA GLY A 13 17.01 9.99 -8.55
C GLY A 13 16.02 10.21 -9.69
N TRP A 14 16.35 9.73 -10.89
CA TRP A 14 15.48 9.83 -12.07
C TRP A 14 14.15 9.07 -11.90
N GLN A 15 14.22 7.88 -11.29
CA GLN A 15 13.05 7.04 -11.01
C GLN A 15 12.13 7.73 -10.00
N LEU A 16 12.69 8.37 -8.96
CA LEU A 16 11.89 9.10 -7.97
C LEU A 16 11.16 10.30 -8.61
N THR A 17 11.83 11.05 -9.48
CA THR A 17 11.18 12.15 -10.21
C THR A 17 10.04 11.64 -11.08
N ALA A 18 10.26 10.56 -11.84
CA ALA A 18 9.22 9.95 -12.66
C ALA A 18 8.02 9.50 -11.81
N VAL A 19 8.26 8.89 -10.65
CA VAL A 19 7.24 8.46 -9.68
C VAL A 19 6.41 9.63 -9.16
N LEU A 20 7.06 10.75 -8.80
CA LEU A 20 6.35 11.97 -8.36
C LEU A 20 5.51 12.57 -9.50
N CYS A 21 6.04 12.60 -10.73
CA CYS A 21 5.27 13.00 -11.90
C CYS A 21 4.06 12.08 -12.14
N THR A 22 4.22 10.76 -11.97
CA THR A 22 3.11 9.81 -12.14
C THR A 22 2.02 10.02 -11.09
N PHE A 23 2.41 10.32 -9.85
CA PHE A 23 1.45 10.64 -8.79
C PHE A 23 0.72 11.96 -9.05
N ALA A 24 1.42 13.00 -9.53
CA ALA A 24 0.80 14.26 -9.90
C ALA A 24 -0.23 14.07 -11.02
N ILE A 25 0.17 13.39 -12.11
CA ILE A 25 -0.71 13.12 -13.26
C ILE A 25 -1.88 12.22 -12.86
N GLY A 26 -1.63 11.11 -12.18
CA GLY A 26 -2.66 10.17 -11.75
C GLY A 26 -3.65 10.77 -10.74
N GLY A 27 -3.17 11.61 -9.82
CA GLY A 27 -4.01 12.37 -8.90
C GLY A 27 -4.91 13.37 -9.62
N SER A 28 -4.36 14.16 -10.54
CA SER A 28 -5.13 15.10 -11.36
C SER A 28 -6.16 14.39 -12.24
N LEU A 29 -5.80 13.27 -12.88
CA LEU A 29 -6.74 12.48 -13.69
C LEU A 29 -7.93 11.98 -12.87
N THR A 30 -7.65 11.45 -11.67
CA THR A 30 -8.68 10.88 -10.80
C THR A 30 -9.62 11.96 -10.30
N GLY A 31 -9.11 13.15 -9.95
CA GLY A 31 -9.93 14.31 -9.58
C GLY A 31 -10.83 14.80 -10.71
N ILE A 32 -10.32 14.85 -11.95
CA ILE A 32 -11.11 15.23 -13.13
C ILE A 32 -12.21 14.19 -13.41
N THR A 33 -11.84 12.91 -13.42
CA THR A 33 -12.77 11.78 -13.63
C THR A 33 -13.87 11.81 -12.57
N GLY A 34 -13.47 12.08 -11.34
CA GLY A 34 -14.34 12.22 -10.21
C GLY A 34 -15.37 13.34 -10.35
N ARG A 35 -14.92 14.53 -10.73
CA ARG A 35 -15.80 15.66 -11.04
C ARG A 35 -16.75 15.36 -12.19
N ARG A 36 -16.27 14.61 -13.20
CA ARG A 36 -17.08 14.15 -14.33
C ARG A 36 -18.20 13.24 -13.84
N ILE A 37 -17.88 12.22 -13.05
CA ILE A 37 -18.86 11.27 -12.48
C ILE A 37 -19.91 11.99 -11.65
N LEU A 38 -19.51 12.96 -10.83
CA LEU A 38 -20.43 13.74 -10.00
C LEU A 38 -21.44 14.56 -10.84
N HIS A 39 -21.05 14.95 -12.06
CA HIS A 39 -21.92 15.67 -12.98
C HIS A 39 -22.92 14.76 -13.73
N TRP A 40 -22.64 13.45 -13.85
CA TRP A 40 -23.52 12.51 -14.55
C TRP A 40 -24.54 11.83 -13.63
N LEU A 41 -24.34 11.85 -12.31
CA LEU A 41 -25.28 11.28 -11.35
C LEU A 41 -25.91 12.38 -10.48
N PRO A 42 -27.09 12.89 -10.84
CA PRO A 42 -27.90 13.67 -9.92
C PRO A 42 -28.48 12.71 -8.87
N VAL A 43 -27.93 12.71 -7.67
CA VAL A 43 -28.41 11.87 -6.56
C VAL A 43 -29.03 12.77 -5.49
N GLU A 44 -30.30 12.53 -5.14
CA GLU A 44 -31.06 13.27 -4.13
C GLU A 44 -30.41 13.33 -2.73
N HIS A 45 -29.57 12.35 -2.35
CA HIS A 45 -28.98 12.27 -1.01
C HIS A 45 -27.45 12.50 -1.02
N PRO A 46 -26.97 13.74 -0.75
CA PRO A 46 -25.59 14.15 -1.04
C PRO A 46 -24.52 13.46 -0.17
N VAL A 47 -24.86 13.08 1.06
CA VAL A 47 -23.88 12.53 2.03
C VAL A 47 -23.50 11.08 1.71
N GLY A 48 -24.48 10.19 1.55
CA GLY A 48 -24.22 8.77 1.24
C GLY A 48 -23.52 8.59 -0.11
N TRP A 49 -23.90 9.42 -1.09
CA TRP A 49 -23.25 9.47 -2.39
C TRP A 49 -21.77 9.88 -2.27
N THR A 50 -21.47 10.90 -1.48
CA THR A 50 -20.09 11.37 -1.26
C THR A 50 -19.21 10.28 -0.62
N ILE A 51 -19.73 9.57 0.38
CA ILE A 51 -18.99 8.49 1.05
C ILE A 51 -18.70 7.35 0.07
N LEU A 52 -19.73 6.87 -0.65
CA LEU A 52 -19.57 5.81 -1.65
C LEU A 52 -18.58 6.21 -2.73
N TYR A 53 -18.67 7.45 -3.22
CA TYR A 53 -17.77 8.03 -4.20
C TYR A 53 -16.32 8.06 -3.70
N ILE A 54 -16.06 8.51 -2.47
CA ILE A 54 -14.72 8.51 -1.89
C ILE A 54 -14.17 7.08 -1.76
N THR A 55 -14.97 6.13 -1.32
CA THR A 55 -14.57 4.72 -1.20
C THR A 55 -14.17 4.13 -2.55
N VAL A 56 -15.01 4.33 -3.58
CA VAL A 56 -14.74 3.82 -4.94
C VAL A 56 -13.52 4.52 -5.55
N MET A 57 -13.39 5.84 -5.38
CA MET A 57 -12.23 6.59 -5.89
C MET A 57 -10.93 6.18 -5.21
N THR A 58 -10.95 5.90 -3.92
CA THR A 58 -9.78 5.43 -3.17
C THR A 58 -9.30 4.06 -3.68
N LEU A 59 -10.23 3.20 -4.13
CA LEU A 59 -9.92 1.90 -4.73
C LEU A 59 -9.48 2.02 -6.21
N ILE A 60 -10.06 2.94 -6.97
CA ILE A 60 -9.74 3.18 -8.39
C ILE A 60 -8.42 3.93 -8.56
N TRP A 61 -8.09 4.85 -7.66
CA TRP A 61 -6.88 5.66 -7.72
C TRP A 61 -5.58 4.86 -7.93
N PRO A 62 -5.29 3.80 -7.13
CA PRO A 62 -4.07 3.01 -7.34
C PRO A 62 -4.07 2.26 -8.68
N LEU A 63 -5.23 1.96 -9.27
CA LEU A 63 -5.32 1.43 -10.64
C LEU A 63 -4.97 2.51 -11.67
N MET A 64 -5.49 3.74 -11.51
CA MET A 64 -5.16 4.85 -12.42
C MET A 64 -3.68 5.22 -12.39
N VAL A 65 -3.08 5.32 -11.20
CA VAL A 65 -1.64 5.56 -11.07
C VAL A 65 -0.82 4.45 -11.73
N LEU A 66 -1.29 3.20 -11.63
CA LEU A 66 -0.63 2.07 -12.29
C LEU A 66 -0.71 2.17 -13.82
N VAL A 67 -1.86 2.55 -14.38
CA VAL A 67 -2.03 2.76 -15.83
C VAL A 67 -1.12 3.87 -16.34
N VAL A 68 -1.07 5.02 -15.64
CA VAL A 68 -0.19 6.15 -16.02
C VAL A 68 1.29 5.77 -15.90
N SER A 69 1.65 4.81 -15.05
CA SER A 69 3.04 4.34 -14.92
C SER A 69 3.54 3.47 -16.09
N ILE A 70 2.65 2.99 -16.96
CA ILE A 70 2.98 2.18 -18.14
C ILE A 70 3.83 3.00 -19.15
N PRO A 71 3.39 4.17 -19.64
CA PRO A 71 4.19 4.97 -20.57
C PRO A 71 5.50 5.51 -19.97
N PHE A 72 5.61 5.59 -18.63
CA PHE A 72 6.82 6.06 -17.93
C PHE A 72 7.85 4.96 -17.67
N GLY A 73 7.54 3.68 -17.95
CA GLY A 73 8.45 2.55 -17.71
C GLY A 73 8.72 2.22 -16.23
N GLN A 74 8.00 2.85 -15.29
CA GLN A 74 8.13 2.62 -13.83
C GLN A 74 7.11 1.60 -13.29
N PHE A 75 6.38 0.90 -14.17
CA PHE A 75 5.36 -0.10 -13.81
C PHE A 75 5.83 -1.21 -12.83
N PRO A 76 6.99 -1.88 -13.01
CA PRO A 76 7.41 -2.94 -12.09
C PRO A 76 7.70 -2.41 -10.67
N PHE A 77 8.17 -1.15 -10.56
CA PHE A 77 8.37 -0.50 -9.28
C PHE A 77 7.02 -0.29 -8.55
N PHE A 78 6.06 0.32 -9.24
CA PHE A 78 4.73 0.60 -8.67
C PHE A 78 3.99 -0.68 -8.29
N ARG A 79 3.99 -1.71 -9.16
CA ARG A 79 3.35 -2.99 -8.85
C ARG A 79 3.94 -3.65 -7.61
N ASN A 80 5.27 -3.60 -7.45
CA ASN A 80 5.96 -4.18 -6.31
C ASN A 80 5.76 -3.33 -5.02
N TYR A 81 5.64 -2.01 -5.16
CA TYR A 81 5.28 -1.11 -4.07
C TYR A 81 3.84 -1.38 -3.59
N LEU A 82 2.89 -1.45 -4.51
CA LEU A 82 1.48 -1.71 -4.23
C LEU A 82 1.27 -3.08 -3.58
N SER A 83 1.93 -4.13 -4.10
CA SER A 83 1.84 -5.48 -3.52
C SER A 83 2.35 -5.53 -2.07
N ARG A 84 3.39 -4.76 -1.71
CA ARG A 84 3.89 -4.66 -0.34
C ARG A 84 2.88 -4.02 0.60
N ILE A 85 2.14 -3.02 0.13
CA ILE A 85 1.09 -2.35 0.90
C ILE A 85 -0.13 -3.29 1.02
N PHE A 86 -0.59 -3.89 -0.07
CA PHE A 86 -1.68 -4.86 -0.04
C PHE A 86 -1.39 -6.05 0.87
N ARG A 87 -0.14 -6.52 0.92
CA ARG A 87 0.28 -7.57 1.86
C ARG A 87 0.27 -7.15 3.33
N LYS A 88 0.35 -5.84 3.63
CA LYS A 88 0.12 -5.31 4.98
C LYS A 88 -1.37 -5.18 5.32
N MET A 89 -2.20 -4.89 4.30
CA MET A 89 -3.64 -4.68 4.48
C MET A 89 -4.43 -5.98 4.56
N LYS A 90 -3.91 -7.09 4.04
CA LYS A 90 -4.51 -8.41 4.29
C LYS A 90 -4.36 -8.75 5.78
N PRO A 91 -5.45 -8.85 6.55
CA PRO A 91 -5.38 -9.46 7.87
C PRO A 91 -4.80 -10.86 7.66
N SER A 92 -3.85 -11.29 8.49
CA SER A 92 -3.60 -12.73 8.60
C SER A 92 -4.95 -13.38 8.90
N PRO A 93 -5.37 -14.44 8.20
CA PRO A 93 -6.50 -15.23 8.66
C PRO A 93 -6.21 -15.57 10.12
N SER A 94 -7.06 -15.09 11.02
CA SER A 94 -7.02 -15.49 12.42
C SER A 94 -7.07 -17.01 12.44
N PRO A 95 -6.19 -17.71 13.17
CA PRO A 95 -6.34 -19.15 13.32
C PRO A 95 -7.73 -19.41 13.92
N ASP A 96 -8.56 -20.15 13.19
CA ASP A 96 -9.93 -20.46 13.61
C ASP A 96 -9.92 -21.10 15.02
N PRO A 97 -10.76 -20.65 15.96
CA PRO A 97 -10.79 -21.16 17.34
C PRO A 97 -11.38 -22.59 17.47
N ALA A 98 -11.56 -23.33 16.37
CA ALA A 98 -12.25 -24.63 16.35
C ALA A 98 -11.34 -25.86 16.23
N ALA A 99 -10.03 -25.73 16.51
CA ALA A 99 -9.12 -26.89 16.58
C ALA A 99 -8.37 -26.92 17.93
N SER A 100 -8.90 -27.67 18.90
CA SER A 100 -8.19 -28.05 20.12
C SER A 100 -7.09 -29.10 19.82
N PRO A 101 -6.05 -29.25 20.66
CA PRO A 101 -4.63 -29.30 20.26
C PRO A 101 -4.03 -30.72 20.17
N PRO A 102 -2.77 -30.86 19.69
CA PRO A 102 -1.71 -31.17 20.67
C PRO A 102 -0.35 -30.46 20.43
N HIS A 103 0.21 -29.88 21.51
CA HIS A 103 1.64 -29.74 21.86
C HIS A 103 2.63 -28.97 20.92
N PRO A 104 3.83 -28.63 21.41
CA PRO A 104 4.17 -27.55 22.33
C PRO A 104 4.74 -26.32 21.59
N VAL A 105 4.27 -25.14 21.99
CA VAL A 105 4.77 -23.83 21.55
C VAL A 105 6.11 -23.55 22.24
N HIS A 106 7.19 -24.07 21.67
CA HIS A 106 8.54 -23.66 22.07
C HIS A 106 9.46 -23.83 20.87
N SER A 107 9.81 -22.72 20.18
CA SER A 107 11.08 -22.54 19.41
C SER A 107 11.00 -21.70 18.12
N ARG A 108 9.86 -21.17 17.66
CA ARG A 108 9.82 -20.43 16.36
C ARG A 108 9.65 -18.91 16.42
N ILE A 109 9.82 -18.28 17.59
CA ILE A 109 9.76 -16.81 17.71
C ILE A 109 11.16 -16.16 17.53
N CYS A 110 12.26 -16.89 17.72
CA CYS A 110 13.60 -16.30 17.63
C CYS A 110 14.22 -16.21 16.23
N LEU A 111 13.64 -16.81 15.18
CA LEU A 111 14.27 -16.81 13.85
C LEU A 111 13.81 -15.70 12.88
N ARG A 112 12.81 -14.88 13.26
CA ARG A 112 12.24 -13.85 12.36
C ARG A 112 12.74 -12.43 12.64
N TYR A 113 13.39 -12.18 13.78
CA TYR A 113 14.02 -10.90 14.09
C TYR A 113 15.54 -11.04 14.03
N ARG A 114 16.11 -10.73 12.87
CA ARG A 114 17.53 -10.42 12.69
C ARG A 114 17.83 -9.05 13.32
N PHE A 115 17.56 -8.92 14.62
CA PHE A 115 17.95 -7.79 15.45
C PHE A 115 18.81 -8.35 16.59
N GLN A 116 20.11 -8.19 16.40
CA GLN A 116 21.07 -7.87 17.45
C GLN A 116 20.86 -8.57 18.81
N CYS A 117 21.49 -9.73 19.03
CA CYS A 117 21.76 -10.19 20.40
C CYS A 117 22.64 -9.15 21.12
N PRO A 118 22.21 -8.52 22.22
CA PRO A 118 23.15 -7.91 23.15
C PRO A 118 23.99 -9.02 23.81
N LYS A 119 25.32 -8.90 23.71
CA LYS A 119 26.33 -9.87 24.20
C LYS A 119 26.44 -9.95 25.74
N ASN A 120 25.35 -9.91 26.50
CA ASN A 120 25.48 -10.03 27.95
C ASN A 120 24.26 -10.67 28.60
N TYR A 121 24.28 -12.00 28.68
CA TYR A 121 23.41 -12.75 29.57
C TYR A 121 24.24 -13.84 30.25
N ARG A 122 24.52 -13.63 31.54
CA ARG A 122 25.08 -14.60 32.49
C ARG A 122 23.92 -15.07 33.38
N PRO A 123 23.43 -16.30 33.27
CA PRO A 123 22.55 -16.84 34.30
C PRO A 123 23.40 -17.30 35.50
N PHE A 124 23.07 -16.80 36.69
CA PHE A 124 23.25 -17.53 37.96
C PHE A 124 22.06 -18.46 38.14
#